data_AF-A0A938F5H3-F1
#
_entry.id   AF-A0A938F5H3-F1
#
_cell.length_a   1.000
_cell.length_b   1.000
_cell.length_c   1.000
_cell.angle_alpha   90.00
_cell.angle_beta   90.00
_cell.angle_gamma   90.00
#
_symmetry.space_group_name_H-M   'P 1'
#
loop_
_entity.id
_entity.type
_entity.pdbx_description
1 polymer ?
#
loop_
_entity_poly.entity_id
_entity_poly.type
_entity_poly.pdbx_seq_one_letter_code
_entity_poly.pdbx_strand_id
1 'polypeptide(L)'
;MLNALTSIAFLAVLVVAVSWLGPRQPQWMSRDGSRFITYACRPDTGATARWTRVHGRLRDGRVTLRQSFLARSQLSGQWWVVAVDRDDTHAVFTLGPDDIVLLRTRRGSDLDRALSPQVNG
;
A
#
# COMPACT_ATOMS: atom_id res chain seq x y z
N MET A 1 -4.43 -19.64 -47.04
CA MET A 1 -5.25 -19.66 -45.81
C MET A 1 -4.38 -20.20 -44.68
N LEU A 2 -3.62 -19.33 -44.05
CA LEU A 2 -2.69 -19.64 -42.95
C LEU A 2 -2.80 -18.49 -41.95
N ASN A 3 -2.67 -18.79 -40.66
CA ASN A 3 -2.41 -17.83 -39.56
C ASN A 3 -3.60 -17.31 -38.72
N ALA A 4 -4.69 -18.07 -38.60
CA ALA A 4 -5.62 -17.88 -37.47
C ALA A 4 -5.10 -18.55 -36.17
N LEU A 5 -4.29 -19.61 -36.30
CA LEU A 5 -3.76 -20.41 -35.19
C LEU A 5 -2.58 -19.77 -34.43
N THR A 6 -1.89 -18.79 -35.02
CA THR A 6 -0.80 -18.06 -34.36
C THR A 6 -1.30 -16.96 -33.40
N SER A 7 -2.54 -16.50 -33.55
CA SER A 7 -3.10 -15.39 -32.75
C SER A 7 -3.57 -15.84 -31.36
N ILE A 8 -4.08 -17.07 -31.26
CA ILE A 8 -4.59 -17.62 -29.99
C ILE A 8 -3.43 -17.99 -29.04
N ALA A 9 -2.32 -18.48 -29.58
CA ALA A 9 -1.12 -18.75 -28.79
C ALA A 9 -0.51 -17.47 -28.19
N PHE A 10 -0.57 -16.34 -28.91
CA PHE A 10 -0.05 -15.07 -28.42
C PHE A 10 -0.90 -14.48 -27.28
N LEU A 11 -2.22 -14.62 -27.35
CA LEU A 11 -3.14 -14.20 -26.29
C LEU A 11 -3.00 -15.05 -25.03
N ALA A 12 -2.79 -16.36 -25.15
CA ALA A 12 -2.59 -17.24 -24.00
C ALA A 12 -1.28 -16.92 -23.25
N VAL A 13 -0.19 -16.60 -23.98
CA VAL A 13 1.08 -16.21 -23.35
C VAL A 13 0.99 -14.82 -22.71
N LEU A 14 0.25 -13.88 -23.31
CA LEU A 14 0.06 -12.55 -22.73
C LEU A 14 -0.76 -12.60 -21.43
N VAL A 15 -1.81 -13.44 -21.37
CA VAL A 15 -2.64 -13.59 -20.17
C VAL A 15 -1.89 -14.30 -19.03
N VAL A 16 -1.04 -15.29 -19.34
CA VAL A 16 -0.21 -15.98 -18.33
C VAL A 16 0.93 -15.07 -17.83
N ALA A 17 1.53 -14.23 -18.68
CA ALA A 17 2.57 -13.27 -18.27
C ALA A 17 2.02 -12.15 -17.37
N VAL A 18 0.78 -11.70 -17.60
CA VAL A 18 0.14 -10.65 -16.76
C VAL A 18 -0.29 -11.19 -15.39
N SER A 19 -0.47 -12.52 -15.25
CA SER A 19 -0.89 -13.14 -14.00
C SER A 19 0.25 -13.29 -12.96
N TRP A 20 1.52 -13.22 -13.39
CA TRP A 20 2.69 -13.18 -12.50
C TRP A 20 3.18 -11.75 -12.21
N LEU A 21 2.64 -10.76 -12.93
CA LEU A 21 2.77 -9.35 -12.63
C LEU A 21 1.56 -8.94 -11.77
N GLY A 22 1.47 -9.47 -10.56
CA GLY A 22 0.63 -8.84 -9.53
C GLY A 22 0.96 -7.34 -9.56
N PRO A 23 -0.04 -6.44 -9.62
CA PRO A 23 0.22 -5.02 -9.84
C PRO A 23 1.26 -4.60 -8.81
N ARG A 24 2.46 -4.18 -9.28
CA ARG A 24 3.52 -3.67 -8.41
C ARG A 24 2.83 -2.71 -7.46
N GLN A 25 2.77 -3.06 -6.17
CA GLN A 25 2.02 -2.26 -5.22
C GLN A 25 2.47 -0.81 -5.41
N PRO A 26 1.59 0.12 -5.84
CA PRO A 26 1.95 1.51 -6.01
C PRO A 26 2.58 2.03 -4.72
N GLN A 27 3.90 2.10 -4.75
CA GLN A 27 4.70 2.63 -3.68
C GLN A 27 5.56 3.72 -4.28
N TRP A 28 5.40 4.91 -3.72
CA TRP A 28 6.15 6.08 -4.12
C TRP A 28 6.36 6.96 -2.90
N MET A 29 7.50 7.61 -2.84
CA MET A 29 7.82 8.60 -1.82
C MET A 29 8.41 9.82 -2.52
N SER A 30 8.06 11.00 -2.05
CA SER A 30 8.65 12.25 -2.53
C SER A 30 10.12 12.32 -2.12
N ARG A 31 10.92 13.06 -2.89
CA ARG A 31 12.36 13.20 -2.67
C ARG A 31 12.72 13.80 -1.30
N ASP A 32 11.84 14.65 -0.77
CA ASP A 32 11.97 15.26 0.56
C ASP A 32 11.46 14.36 1.70
N GLY A 33 10.98 13.15 1.38
CA GLY A 33 10.43 12.20 2.35
C GLY A 33 9.11 12.63 3.01
N SER A 34 8.50 13.75 2.58
CA SER A 34 7.32 14.29 3.26
C SER A 34 6.00 13.71 2.75
N ARG A 35 5.96 13.13 1.55
CA ARG A 35 4.74 12.61 0.91
C ARG A 35 4.97 11.21 0.37
N PHE A 36 3.91 10.42 0.34
CA PHE A 36 3.98 9.06 -0.19
C PHE A 36 2.66 8.58 -0.76
N ILE A 37 2.73 7.48 -1.49
CA ILE A 37 1.58 6.71 -1.97
C ILE A 37 1.81 5.27 -1.55
N THR A 38 0.81 4.65 -0.94
CA THR A 38 0.84 3.23 -0.59
C THR A 38 -0.58 2.66 -0.40
N TYR A 39 -0.72 1.45 0.13
CA TYR A 39 -1.99 0.87 0.54
C TYR A 39 -2.23 0.97 2.04
N ALA A 40 -3.47 1.28 2.39
CA ALA A 40 -3.97 1.16 3.74
C ALA A 40 -5.28 0.36 3.77
N CYS A 41 -5.59 -0.25 4.90
CA CYS A 41 -6.89 -0.82 5.19
C CYS A 41 -7.26 -0.58 6.65
N ARG A 42 -8.56 -0.64 6.94
CA ARG A 42 -9.05 -0.81 8.30
C ARG A 42 -9.29 -2.31 8.50
N PRO A 43 -8.78 -2.92 9.58
CA PRO A 43 -9.12 -4.30 9.88
C PRO A 43 -10.61 -4.36 10.21
N ASP A 44 -11.36 -5.16 9.45
CA ASP A 44 -12.78 -5.40 9.71
C ASP A 44 -12.93 -6.72 10.46
N THR A 45 -13.81 -6.78 11.47
CA THR A 45 -13.85 -7.90 12.43
C THR A 45 -14.45 -9.20 11.86
N GLY A 46 -14.88 -9.21 10.60
CA GLY A 46 -15.47 -10.39 9.96
C GLY A 46 -15.31 -10.53 8.45
N ALA A 47 -14.61 -9.61 7.77
CA ALA A 47 -14.41 -9.64 6.32
C ALA A 47 -12.93 -9.42 5.95
N THR A 48 -12.51 -9.96 4.81
CA THR A 48 -11.16 -9.75 4.27
C THR A 48 -10.88 -8.25 4.13
N ALA A 49 -9.90 -7.74 4.89
CA ALA A 49 -9.58 -6.32 4.91
C ALA A 49 -9.26 -5.80 3.50
N ARG A 50 -10.01 -4.79 3.05
CA ARG A 50 -9.86 -4.23 1.70
C ARG A 50 -8.73 -3.20 1.67
N TRP A 51 -7.59 -3.60 1.13
CA TRP A 51 -6.46 -2.69 0.85
C TRP A 51 -6.84 -1.66 -0.21
N THR A 52 -6.73 -0.39 0.15
CA THR A 52 -7.07 0.76 -0.69
C THR A 52 -5.86 1.67 -0.85
N ARG A 53 -5.63 2.17 -2.06
CA ARG A 53 -4.56 3.12 -2.32
C ARG A 53 -4.83 4.44 -1.60
N VAL A 54 -3.84 4.92 -0.86
CA VAL A 54 -3.87 6.17 -0.11
C VAL A 54 -2.68 7.05 -0.48
N HIS A 55 -2.90 8.36 -0.36
CA HIS A 55 -1.86 9.37 -0.40
C HIS A 55 -1.56 9.77 1.04
N GLY A 56 -0.29 9.69 1.42
CA GLY A 56 0.18 10.00 2.75
C GLY A 56 1.05 11.23 2.80
N ARG A 57 1.08 11.88 3.96
CA ARG A 57 2.05 12.91 4.32
C ARG A 57 2.64 12.61 5.70
N LEU A 58 3.96 12.66 5.81
CA LEU A 58 4.69 12.60 7.07
C LEU A 58 4.98 14.02 7.56
N ARG A 59 4.62 14.30 8.80
CA ARG A 59 4.92 15.58 9.44
C ARG A 59 4.91 15.42 10.96
N ASP A 60 5.97 15.84 11.63
CA ASP A 60 6.05 15.92 13.10
C ASP A 60 5.64 14.60 13.79
N GLY A 61 6.12 13.47 13.25
CA GLY A 61 5.80 12.11 13.71
C GLY A 61 4.40 11.59 13.39
N ARG A 62 3.59 12.37 12.69
CA ARG A 62 2.22 12.01 12.29
C ARG A 62 2.15 11.60 10.83
N VAL A 63 1.27 10.65 10.57
CA VAL A 63 0.88 10.19 9.24
C VAL A 63 -0.48 10.78 8.90
N THR A 64 -0.52 11.72 7.95
CA THR A 64 -1.80 12.19 7.38
C THR A 64 -2.14 11.37 6.15
N LEU A 65 -3.24 10.62 6.19
CA LEU A 65 -3.75 9.86 5.06
C LEU A 65 -4.90 10.59 4.36
N ARG A 66 -4.94 10.47 3.04
CA ARG A 66 -6.03 10.92 2.18
C ARG A 66 -6.32 9.83 1.15
N GLN A 67 -7.54 9.32 1.15
CA GLN A 67 -8.01 8.43 0.10
C GLN A 67 -8.23 9.20 -1.21
N SER A 68 -8.13 8.52 -2.35
CA SER A 68 -8.50 9.12 -3.63
C SER A 68 -10.01 9.43 -3.65
N PHE A 69 -10.40 10.43 -4.45
CA PHE A 69 -11.71 11.10 -4.44
C PHE A 69 -12.94 10.17 -4.59
N LEU A 70 -12.74 8.93 -5.04
CA LEU A 70 -13.80 7.94 -5.28
C LEU A 70 -14.11 7.04 -4.07
N ALA A 71 -13.32 7.10 -2.99
CA ALA A 71 -13.53 6.30 -1.78
C ALA A 71 -14.07 7.17 -0.64
N ARG A 72 -15.28 6.87 -0.15
CA ARG A 72 -15.90 7.52 1.01
C ARG A 72 -15.01 7.33 2.26
N SER A 73 -14.25 8.37 2.58
CA SER A 73 -13.67 8.84 3.87
C SER A 73 -13.23 7.87 4.99
N GLN A 74 -13.18 6.56 4.82
CA GLN A 74 -12.89 5.62 5.92
C GLN A 74 -11.42 5.56 6.34
N LEU A 75 -10.47 6.03 5.53
CA LEU A 75 -9.04 5.99 5.88
C LEU A 75 -8.38 7.37 5.93
N SER A 76 -9.14 8.43 5.65
CA SER A 76 -8.60 9.80 5.65
C SER A 76 -8.53 10.32 7.08
N GLY A 77 -7.40 10.85 7.50
CA GLY A 77 -7.20 11.30 8.88
C GLY A 77 -5.73 11.54 9.21
N GLN A 78 -5.47 12.00 10.44
CA GLN A 78 -4.13 12.05 11.02
C GLN A 78 -3.97 10.92 12.02
N TRP A 79 -2.85 10.24 11.95
CA TRP A 79 -2.58 9.05 12.74
C TRP A 79 -1.17 9.06 13.31
N TRP A 80 -0.98 8.33 14.40
CA TRP A 80 0.33 7.99 14.93
C TRP A 80 0.69 6.58 14.54
N VAL A 81 1.96 6.33 14.27
CA VAL A 81 2.46 4.97 14.09
C VAL A 81 2.64 4.37 15.48
N VAL A 82 1.93 3.28 15.78
CA VAL A 82 1.95 2.67 17.12
C VAL A 82 2.66 1.33 17.16
N ALA A 83 2.71 0.63 16.02
CA ALA A 83 3.39 -0.65 15.91
C ALA A 83 3.80 -0.91 14.46
N VAL A 84 4.69 -1.89 14.28
CA VAL A 84 5.08 -2.38 12.97
C VAL A 84 5.27 -3.90 13.05
N ASP A 85 4.66 -4.60 12.09
CA ASP A 85 4.88 -6.01 11.82
C ASP A 85 5.63 -6.18 10.50
N ARG A 86 6.49 -7.20 10.39
CA ARG A 86 7.34 -7.38 9.19
C ARG A 86 7.40 -8.83 8.77
N ASP A 87 7.27 -9.05 7.47
CA ASP A 87 7.58 -10.32 6.80
C ASP A 87 8.84 -10.16 5.92
N ASP A 88 9.19 -11.19 5.15
CA ASP A 88 10.37 -11.17 4.27
C ASP A 88 10.30 -10.11 3.16
N THR A 89 9.11 -9.64 2.83
CA THR A 89 8.80 -8.83 1.66
C THR A 89 8.13 -7.48 1.99
N HIS A 90 7.42 -7.39 3.11
CA HIS A 90 6.60 -6.24 3.49
C HIS A 90 6.82 -5.83 4.95
N ALA A 91 6.51 -4.56 5.22
CA ALA A 91 6.26 -4.06 6.56
C ALA A 91 4.82 -3.53 6.63
N VAL A 92 4.13 -3.82 7.72
CA VAL A 92 2.77 -3.36 8.00
C VAL A 92 2.81 -2.50 9.26
N PHE A 93 2.57 -1.20 9.07
CA PHE A 93 2.52 -0.23 10.16
C PHE A 93 1.10 -0.12 10.68
N THR A 94 0.95 -0.23 11.99
CA THR A 94 -0.33 0.02 12.68
C THR A 94 -0.41 1.49 13.01
N LEU A 95 -1.48 2.13 12.58
CA LEU A 95 -1.81 3.52 12.83
C LEU A 95 -2.96 3.56 13.86
N GLY A 96 -2.79 4.29 14.97
CA GLY A 96 -3.72 4.28 16.12
C GLY A 96 -3.54 5.51 17.03
N PRO A 97 -4.20 5.61 18.20
CA PRO A 97 -4.59 4.48 19.07
C PRO A 97 -6.08 4.07 19.08
N ASP A 98 -7.04 4.99 18.84
CA ASP A 98 -8.48 4.71 19.06
C ASP A 98 -9.16 4.02 17.87
N ASP A 99 -8.59 4.17 16.68
CA ASP A 99 -9.07 3.58 15.44
C ASP A 99 -7.85 3.04 14.70
N ILE A 100 -7.90 1.76 14.34
CA ILE A 100 -6.75 1.06 13.79
C ILE A 100 -6.79 1.16 12.27
N VAL A 101 -5.74 1.72 11.68
CA VAL A 101 -5.49 1.67 10.24
C VAL A 101 -4.16 0.96 10.00
N LEU A 102 -4.17 -0.04 9.14
CA LEU A 102 -2.96 -0.75 8.73
C LEU A 102 -2.43 -0.10 7.45
N LEU A 103 -1.13 0.20 7.43
CA LEU A 103 -0.42 0.79 6.30
C LEU A 103 0.66 -0.17 5.83
N ARG A 104 0.56 -0.67 4.60
CA ARG A 104 1.52 -1.63 4.04
C ARG A 104 2.63 -0.89 3.30
N THR A 105 3.85 -1.38 3.39
CA THR A 105 5.00 -0.92 2.60
C THR A 105 5.84 -2.12 2.16
N ARG A 106 6.68 -1.95 1.14
CA ARG A 106 7.73 -2.94 0.84
C ARG A 106 8.84 -2.82 1.87
N ARG A 107 9.34 -3.95 2.37
CA ARG A 107 10.46 -3.98 3.30
C ARG A 107 11.70 -3.35 2.65
N GLY A 108 12.42 -2.53 3.41
CA GLY A 108 13.63 -1.82 2.97
C GLY A 108 13.38 -0.69 1.97
N SER A 109 12.12 -0.34 1.69
CA SER A 109 11.78 0.85 0.90
C SER A 109 12.07 2.15 1.65
N ASP A 110 12.16 3.26 0.92
CA ASP A 110 12.34 4.58 1.55
C ASP A 110 11.21 4.92 2.52
N LEU A 111 9.98 4.47 2.22
CA LEU A 111 8.83 4.67 3.10
C LEU A 111 8.94 3.83 4.39
N ASP A 112 9.40 2.58 4.31
CA ASP A 112 9.69 1.75 5.49
C ASP A 112 10.74 2.41 6.38
N ARG A 113 11.83 2.91 5.78
CA ARG A 113 12.89 3.64 6.50
C ARG A 113 12.39 4.93 7.15
N ALA A 114 11.45 5.63 6.53
CA ALA A 114 10.90 6.88 7.06
C ALA A 114 9.89 6.66 8.20
N LEU A 115 9.14 5.56 8.17
CA LEU A 115 8.13 5.22 9.18
C LEU A 115 8.71 4.48 10.38
N SER A 116 9.77 3.69 10.19
CA SER A 116 10.37 2.87 11.25
C SER A 116 10.79 3.65 12.51
N PRO A 117 11.39 4.85 12.42
CA PRO A 117 11.72 5.65 13.60
C PRO A 117 10.51 6.07 14.43
N GLN A 118 9.32 6.15 13.82
CA GLN A 118 8.09 6.64 14.48
C GLN A 118 7.50 5.66 15.49
N VAL A 119 7.94 4.40 15.50
CA VAL A 119 7.45 3.37 16.44
C VAL A 119 8.15 3.48 17.80
N ASN A 120 9.35 4.08 17.85
CA ASN A 120 10.19 4.15 19.04
C ASN A 120 10.28 5.57 19.65
N GLY A 121 9.47 6.51 19.13
CA GLY A 121 9.49 7.93 19.50
C GLY A 121 8.39 8.34 20.46
#